data_AF-A0A662GWJ4-F1
#
_entry.id   AF-A0A662GWJ4-F1
#
_cell.length_a   1.000
_cell.length_b   1.000
_cell.length_c   1.000
_cell.angle_alpha   90.00
_cell.angle_beta   90.00
_cell.angle_gamma   90.00
#
_symmetry.space_group_name_H-M   'P 1'
#
loop_
_entity.id
_entity.type
_entity.pdbx_description
1 polymer ?
#
loop_
_entity_poly.entity_id
_entity_poly.type
_entity_poly.pdbx_seq_one_letter_code
_entity_poly.pdbx_strand_id
1 'polypeptide(L)'
;PTLFERRRCLIPYGIDQDPYFRVQRDIAPKLGYYKAAGVMSKFIPGLEGIESKMSASKPETAIFLSDPPEVAAKKVMNAFTGGQPTVREQREKGGRPEICCVFQWFKILFEPSDEALRERYERCVGGELLCGECKVELAERVGRFLRDHQMRVRDAERVRDKFLYDGRLAQRMWSWEFKY
;
A
#
# COMPACT_ATOMS: atom_id res chain seq x y z
N PRO A 1 -9.37 -10.47 18.52
CA PRO A 1 -9.78 -11.66 17.73
C PRO A 1 -9.00 -12.94 18.07
N THR A 2 -7.66 -12.88 18.14
CA THR A 2 -6.79 -14.05 18.33
C THR A 2 -6.97 -14.78 19.66
N LEU A 3 -7.45 -14.08 20.69
CA LEU A 3 -7.71 -14.62 22.03
C LEU A 3 -9.21 -14.54 22.40
N PHE A 4 -10.07 -14.18 21.45
CA PHE A 4 -11.53 -14.15 21.67
C PHE A 4 -12.16 -15.51 21.38
N GLU A 5 -11.71 -16.19 20.34
CA GLU A 5 -12.25 -17.50 19.98
C GLU A 5 -11.14 -18.56 20.01
N ARG A 6 -11.50 -19.81 20.32
CA ARG A 6 -10.61 -20.96 20.11
C ARG A 6 -10.59 -21.34 18.63
N ARG A 7 -10.18 -20.40 17.78
CA ARG A 7 -10.02 -20.59 16.33
C ARG A 7 -8.68 -20.03 15.88
N ARG A 8 -8.15 -20.58 14.78
CA ARG A 8 -6.94 -20.02 14.16
C ARG A 8 -7.30 -18.70 13.47
N CYS A 9 -6.63 -17.63 13.87
CA CYS A 9 -6.79 -16.30 13.28
C CYS A 9 -5.67 -16.05 12.27
N LEU A 10 -6.02 -15.53 11.09
CA LEU A 10 -5.09 -15.03 10.09
C LEU A 10 -5.01 -13.50 10.20
N ILE A 11 -3.80 -12.96 10.26
CA ILE A 11 -3.58 -11.51 10.40
C ILE A 11 -2.75 -11.02 9.21
N PRO A 12 -3.32 -10.20 8.32
CA PRO A 12 -2.55 -9.44 7.35
C PRO A 12 -1.98 -8.17 8.02
N TYR A 13 -0.66 -7.96 7.94
CA TYR A 13 -0.01 -6.79 8.54
C TYR A 13 1.29 -6.41 7.84
N GLY A 14 1.76 -5.16 8.01
CA GLY A 14 3.08 -4.73 7.58
C GLY A 14 4.18 -5.27 8.49
N ILE A 15 5.36 -5.59 7.93
CA ILE A 15 6.46 -6.24 8.67
C ILE A 15 6.86 -5.56 10.00
N ASP A 16 6.62 -4.27 10.16
CA ASP A 16 6.85 -3.52 11.42
C ASP A 16 5.99 -4.00 12.60
N GLN A 17 4.85 -4.64 12.33
CA GLN A 17 3.94 -5.12 13.37
C GLN A 17 4.26 -6.54 13.86
N ASP A 18 5.19 -7.25 13.20
CA ASP A 18 5.58 -8.62 13.57
C ASP A 18 6.00 -8.79 15.05
N PRO A 19 6.77 -7.86 15.67
CA PRO A 19 7.15 -7.98 17.07
C PRO A 19 5.95 -8.16 18.02
N TYR A 20 4.80 -7.53 17.74
CA TYR A 20 3.58 -7.70 18.54
C TYR A 20 2.97 -9.09 18.40
N PHE A 21 2.92 -9.61 17.17
CA PHE A 21 2.34 -10.93 16.90
C PHE A 21 3.25 -12.07 17.33
N ARG A 22 4.57 -11.86 17.36
CA ARG A 22 5.52 -12.79 17.98
C ARG A 22 5.20 -13.01 19.46
N VAL A 23 5.02 -11.93 20.23
CA VAL A 23 4.61 -12.01 21.64
C VAL A 23 3.27 -12.72 21.78
N GLN A 24 2.29 -12.40 20.93
CA GLN A 24 1.00 -13.09 20.92
C GLN A 24 1.15 -14.61 20.72
N ARG A 25 2.01 -15.05 19.80
CA ARG A 25 2.25 -16.47 19.49
C ARG A 25 2.96 -17.22 20.63
N ASP A 26 3.72 -16.53 21.46
CA ASP A 26 4.38 -17.12 22.63
C ASP A 26 3.42 -17.26 23.81
N ILE A 27 2.48 -16.32 23.97
CA ILE A 27 1.51 -16.31 25.07
C ILE A 27 0.31 -17.23 24.77
N ALA A 28 -0.20 -17.25 23.53
CA ALA A 28 -1.46 -17.93 23.21
C ALA A 28 -1.54 -19.41 23.64
N PRO A 29 -0.52 -20.27 23.42
CA PRO A 29 -0.58 -21.66 23.84
C PRO A 29 -0.67 -21.83 25.36
N LYS A 30 -0.04 -20.93 26.14
CA LYS A 30 -0.08 -20.95 27.61
C LYS A 30 -1.49 -20.67 28.15
N LEU A 31 -2.29 -19.94 27.37
CA LEU A 31 -3.70 -19.65 27.68
C LEU A 31 -4.67 -20.66 27.04
N GLY A 32 -4.18 -21.72 26.38
CA GLY A 32 -5.02 -22.70 25.69
C GLY A 32 -5.60 -22.23 24.35
N TYR A 33 -5.03 -21.17 23.75
CA TYR A 33 -5.42 -20.63 22.45
C TYR A 33 -4.42 -21.00 21.34
N TYR A 34 -4.84 -20.82 20.10
CA TYR A 34 -4.01 -21.07 18.94
C TYR A 34 -3.08 -19.89 18.63
N LYS A 35 -1.87 -20.20 18.16
CA LYS A 35 -0.96 -19.21 17.57
C LYS A 35 -1.62 -18.57 16.34
N ALA A 36 -1.58 -17.25 16.23
CA ALA A 36 -2.08 -16.56 15.04
C ALA A 36 -1.19 -16.85 13.82
N ALA A 37 -1.78 -17.06 12.65
CA ALA A 37 -1.08 -17.06 11.37
C ALA A 37 -0.89 -15.63 10.88
N GLY A 38 0.24 -15.33 10.26
CA GLY A 38 0.56 -14.00 9.73
C GLY A 38 0.77 -14.02 8.22
N VAL A 39 0.27 -13.01 7.53
CA VAL A 39 0.64 -12.67 6.15
C VAL A 39 1.24 -11.29 6.16
N MET A 40 2.53 -11.20 5.83
CA MET A 40 3.32 -10.00 6.02
C MET A 40 3.49 -9.26 4.70
N SER A 41 3.16 -7.97 4.67
CA SER A 41 3.42 -7.11 3.51
C SER A 41 4.77 -6.40 3.63
N LYS A 42 5.39 -6.17 2.47
CA LYS A 42 6.53 -5.24 2.34
C LYS A 42 6.02 -3.80 2.43
N PHE A 43 6.91 -2.87 2.78
CA PHE A 43 6.57 -1.45 2.72
C PHE A 43 6.38 -0.99 1.27
N ILE A 44 5.38 -0.13 1.08
CA ILE A 44 5.25 0.67 -0.14
C ILE A 44 6.25 1.83 0.01
N PRO A 45 7.18 2.00 -0.95
CA PRO A 45 8.19 3.04 -0.87
C PRO A 45 7.55 4.43 -0.99
N GLY A 46 8.14 5.41 -0.32
CA GLY A 46 7.83 6.83 -0.52
C GLY A 46 8.29 7.34 -1.88
N LEU A 47 7.93 8.59 -2.19
CA LEU A 47 8.22 9.19 -3.49
C LEU A 47 9.68 9.65 -3.64
N GLU A 48 10.46 9.79 -2.56
CA GLU A 48 11.84 10.29 -2.61
C GLU A 48 12.90 9.20 -2.88
N GLY A 49 12.54 7.93 -2.75
CA GLY A 49 13.46 6.81 -2.96
C GLY A 49 12.91 5.49 -2.41
N ILE A 50 13.48 4.36 -2.81
CA ILE A 50 12.98 3.03 -2.40
C ILE A 50 13.18 2.75 -0.91
N GLU A 51 14.27 3.26 -0.34
CA GLU A 51 14.51 3.18 1.10
C GLU A 51 13.71 4.22 1.89
N SER A 52 13.05 5.17 1.22
CA SER A 52 12.22 6.16 1.87
C SER A 52 10.90 5.53 2.33
N LYS A 53 10.51 5.82 3.57
CA LYS A 53 9.19 5.47 4.11
C LYS A 53 8.23 6.61 3.82
N MET A 54 7.00 6.29 3.39
CA MET A 54 5.92 7.28 3.37
C MET A 54 5.70 7.82 4.79
N SER A 55 5.78 9.13 4.95
CA SER A 55 5.60 9.78 6.25
C SER A 55 4.54 10.86 6.21
N ALA A 56 3.57 10.79 7.13
CA ALA A 56 2.60 11.86 7.32
C ALA A 56 3.25 13.18 7.73
N SER A 57 4.41 13.14 8.41
CA SER A 57 5.16 14.34 8.80
C SER A 57 5.92 15.00 7.65
N LYS A 58 6.06 14.32 6.50
CA LYS A 58 6.67 14.88 5.29
C LYS A 58 5.69 14.70 4.12
N PRO A 59 4.70 15.61 3.97
CA PRO A 59 3.61 15.46 3.01
C PRO A 59 4.02 15.20 1.56
N GLU A 60 5.19 15.70 1.13
CA GLU A 60 5.70 15.50 -0.23
C GLU A 60 6.19 14.07 -0.49
N THR A 61 6.50 13.31 0.57
CA THR A 61 6.98 11.92 0.46
C THR A 61 5.86 10.90 0.22
N ALA A 62 4.60 11.32 0.37
CA ALA A 62 3.44 10.44 0.39
C ALA A 62 2.26 11.02 -0.38
N ILE A 63 1.49 10.14 -1.01
CA ILE A 63 0.15 10.46 -1.52
C ILE A 63 -0.85 10.11 -0.44
N PHE A 64 -1.57 11.10 0.07
CA PHE A 64 -2.66 10.86 1.01
C PHE A 64 -3.93 10.49 0.27
N LEU A 65 -4.75 9.63 0.89
CA LEU A 65 -6.05 9.24 0.33
C LEU A 65 -7.03 10.43 0.20
N SER A 66 -6.79 11.49 0.98
CA SER A 66 -7.52 12.75 0.94
C SER A 66 -6.91 13.78 -0.02
N ASP A 67 -5.78 13.51 -0.67
CA ASP A 67 -5.19 14.46 -1.61
C ASP A 67 -6.13 14.68 -2.80
N PRO A 68 -6.32 15.93 -3.26
CA PRO A 68 -6.91 16.19 -4.56
C PRO A 68 -6.09 15.50 -5.66
N PRO A 69 -6.73 14.94 -6.72
CA PRO A 69 -6.02 14.28 -7.81
C PRO A 69 -4.91 15.12 -8.43
N GLU A 70 -5.09 16.44 -8.51
CA GLU A 70 -4.13 17.38 -9.09
C GLU A 70 -2.88 17.55 -8.19
N VAL A 71 -3.07 17.51 -6.87
CA VAL A 71 -1.97 17.55 -5.89
C VAL A 71 -1.20 16.23 -5.93
N ALA A 72 -1.92 15.10 -5.95
CA ALA A 72 -1.31 13.79 -6.06
C ALA A 72 -0.50 13.65 -7.36
N ALA A 73 -1.03 14.15 -8.48
CA ALA A 73 -0.32 14.16 -9.76
C ALA A 73 0.99 14.95 -9.67
N LYS A 74 0.98 16.15 -9.06
CA LYS A 74 2.22 16.95 -8.85
C LYS A 74 3.26 16.19 -8.04
N LYS A 75 2.86 15.54 -6.95
CA LYS A 75 3.75 14.72 -6.12
C LYS A 75 4.35 13.55 -6.92
N VAL A 76 3.53 12.84 -7.70
CA VAL A 76 4.01 11.76 -8.60
C VAL A 76 5.01 12.28 -9.63
N MET A 77 4.76 13.47 -10.20
CA MET A 77 5.68 14.08 -11.17
C MET A 77 7.05 14.41 -10.54
N ASN A 78 7.09 14.70 -9.24
CA ASN A 78 8.32 14.96 -8.49
C ASN A 78 8.98 13.69 -7.93
N ALA A 79 8.39 12.51 -8.10
CA ALA A 79 8.91 11.28 -7.54
C ALA A 79 10.27 10.89 -8.12
N PHE A 80 11.10 10.24 -7.30
CA PHE A 80 12.39 9.69 -7.69
C PHE A 80 12.22 8.58 -8.75
N THR A 81 13.05 8.66 -9.79
CA THR A 81 13.10 7.65 -10.86
C THR A 81 14.51 7.15 -11.05
N GLY A 82 14.64 5.87 -11.40
CA GLY A 82 15.92 5.26 -11.79
C GLY A 82 16.32 5.51 -13.24
N GLY A 83 15.76 6.52 -13.90
CA GLY A 83 16.08 6.85 -15.29
C GLY A 83 17.33 7.72 -15.44
N GLN A 84 17.63 8.08 -16.68
CA GLN A 84 18.76 8.93 -17.05
C GLN A 84 18.41 10.43 -17.02
N PRO A 85 19.40 11.33 -16.92
CA PRO A 85 19.18 12.78 -16.91
C PRO A 85 18.57 13.33 -18.20
N THR A 86 18.84 12.70 -19.35
CA THR A 86 18.38 13.16 -20.67
C THR A 86 17.61 12.08 -21.41
N VAL A 87 16.69 12.49 -22.29
CA VAL A 87 15.91 11.58 -23.15
C VAL A 87 16.83 10.74 -24.04
N ARG A 88 17.89 11.34 -24.58
CA ARG A 88 18.87 10.63 -25.41
C ARG A 88 19.55 9.52 -24.63
N GLU A 89 20.06 9.82 -23.43
CA GLU A 89 20.70 8.80 -22.60
C GLU A 89 19.71 7.73 -22.13
N GLN A 90 18.45 8.10 -21.84
CA GLN A 90 17.42 7.12 -21.50
C GLN A 90 17.19 6.14 -22.65
N ARG A 91 17.16 6.62 -23.90
CA ARG A 91 17.00 5.79 -25.10
C ARG A 91 18.22 4.90 -25.36
N GLU A 92 19.43 5.40 -25.09
CA GLU A 92 20.68 4.67 -25.34
C GLU A 92 21.03 3.67 -24.23
N LYS A 93 20.83 4.04 -22.97
CA LYS A 93 21.31 3.30 -21.79
C LYS A 93 20.18 2.62 -20.99
N GLY A 94 18.92 2.97 -21.26
CA GLY A 94 17.78 2.50 -20.48
C GLY A 94 17.70 3.09 -19.07
N GLY A 95 16.62 2.75 -18.37
CA GLY A 95 16.42 3.04 -16.96
C GLY A 95 16.74 1.85 -16.04
N ARG A 96 16.76 2.12 -14.73
CA ARG A 96 16.95 1.14 -13.65
C ARG A 96 15.68 1.03 -12.80
N PRO A 97 14.74 0.12 -13.14
CA PRO A 97 13.49 -0.06 -12.40
C PRO A 97 13.68 -0.44 -10.92
N GLU A 98 14.82 -1.06 -10.57
CA GLU A 98 15.13 -1.57 -9.23
C GLU A 98 15.30 -0.46 -8.20
N ILE A 99 15.59 0.77 -8.64
CA ILE A 99 15.72 1.96 -7.79
C ILE A 99 14.58 2.97 -8.03
N CYS A 100 13.65 2.69 -8.93
CA CYS A 100 12.61 3.63 -9.36
C CYS A 100 11.33 3.51 -8.51
N CYS A 101 10.93 4.58 -7.79
CA CYS A 101 9.70 4.58 -6.99
C CYS A 101 8.45 4.41 -7.85
N VAL A 102 8.42 5.06 -9.02
CA VAL A 102 7.32 4.97 -9.99
C VAL A 102 7.08 3.51 -10.41
N PHE A 103 8.15 2.78 -10.72
CA PHE A 103 8.05 1.36 -11.07
C PHE A 103 7.57 0.49 -9.90
N GLN A 104 8.05 0.76 -8.67
CA GLN A 104 7.57 0.02 -7.49
C GLN A 104 6.07 0.25 -7.23
N TRP A 105 5.56 1.47 -7.47
CA TRP A 105 4.13 1.76 -7.34
C TRP A 105 3.30 0.99 -8.37
N PHE A 106 3.76 0.93 -9.61
CA PHE A 106 3.16 0.06 -10.62
C PHE A 106 3.14 -1.41 -10.19
N LYS A 107 4.30 -1.93 -9.77
CA LYS A 107 4.46 -3.31 -9.30
C LYS A 107 3.53 -3.69 -8.15
N ILE A 108 3.35 -2.80 -7.17
CA ILE A 108 2.63 -3.13 -5.93
C ILE A 108 1.14 -2.84 -6.05
N LEU A 109 0.74 -1.79 -6.78
CA LEU A 109 -0.62 -1.24 -6.69
C LEU A 109 -1.37 -1.15 -8.01
N PHE A 110 -0.67 -0.88 -9.13
CA PHE A 110 -1.35 -0.38 -10.32
C PHE A 110 -1.27 -1.28 -11.54
N GLU A 111 -0.29 -2.20 -11.64
CA GLU A 111 -0.29 -3.15 -12.75
C GLU A 111 -1.29 -4.28 -12.55
N PRO A 112 -2.04 -4.64 -13.60
CA PRO A 112 -3.10 -5.63 -13.51
C PRO A 112 -2.58 -7.06 -13.51
N SER A 113 -1.37 -7.31 -14.03
CA SER A 113 -0.77 -8.64 -14.13
C SER A 113 0.76 -8.59 -14.16
N ASP A 114 1.37 -9.75 -13.94
CA ASP A 114 2.82 -9.93 -14.02
C ASP A 114 3.36 -9.70 -15.45
N GLU A 115 2.55 -9.99 -16.48
CA GLU A 115 2.90 -9.75 -17.89
C GLU A 115 2.96 -8.25 -18.18
N ALA A 116 1.97 -7.47 -17.76
CA ALA A 116 1.96 -6.02 -17.92
C ALA A 116 3.14 -5.37 -17.19
N LEU A 117 3.47 -5.87 -16.00
CA LEU A 117 4.63 -5.42 -15.25
C LEU A 117 5.95 -5.77 -15.95
N ARG A 118 6.06 -6.98 -16.51
CA ARG A 118 7.23 -7.42 -17.28
C ARG A 118 7.42 -6.55 -18.52
N GLU A 119 6.36 -6.27 -19.27
CA GLU A 119 6.43 -5.40 -20.45
C GLU A 119 6.93 -4.00 -20.07
N ARG A 120 6.38 -3.40 -18.99
CA ARG A 120 6.86 -2.11 -18.49
C ARG A 120 8.35 -2.16 -18.12
N TYR A 121 8.78 -3.23 -17.46
CA TYR A 121 10.18 -3.42 -17.07
C TYR A 121 11.08 -3.46 -18.31
N GLU A 122 10.75 -4.29 -19.29
CA GLU A 122 11.52 -4.46 -20.53
C GLU A 122 11.60 -3.15 -21.31
N ARG A 123 10.48 -2.43 -21.46
CA ARG A 123 10.44 -1.13 -22.14
C ARG A 123 11.23 -0.06 -21.40
N CYS A 124 11.29 -0.10 -20.06
CA CYS A 124 12.09 0.85 -19.27
C CYS A 124 13.59 0.56 -19.42
N VAL A 125 14.00 -0.70 -19.30
CA VAL A 125 15.40 -1.12 -19.44
C VAL A 125 15.89 -0.99 -20.89
N GLY A 126 15.02 -1.20 -21.87
CA GLY A 126 15.31 -0.97 -23.29
C GLY A 126 15.29 0.49 -23.72
N GLY A 127 14.97 1.44 -22.82
CA GLY A 127 14.92 2.86 -23.14
C GLY A 127 13.71 3.30 -23.96
N GLU A 128 12.77 2.39 -24.21
CA GLU A 128 11.55 2.65 -24.98
C GLU A 128 10.56 3.53 -24.22
N LEU A 129 10.45 3.31 -22.91
CA LEU A 129 9.57 4.05 -21.99
C LEU A 129 10.35 5.16 -21.29
N LEU A 130 9.90 6.41 -21.48
CA LEU A 130 10.51 7.57 -20.81
C LEU A 130 9.97 7.74 -19.39
N CYS A 131 10.80 8.26 -18.49
CA CYS A 131 10.39 8.50 -17.10
C CYS A 131 9.22 9.49 -16.98
N GLY A 132 9.18 10.52 -17.82
CA GLY A 132 8.08 11.48 -17.86
C GLY A 132 6.75 10.82 -18.25
N GLU A 133 6.75 10.01 -19.31
CA GLU A 133 5.57 9.26 -19.78
C GLU A 133 5.07 8.30 -18.70
N CYS A 134 5.99 7.55 -18.07
CA CYS A 134 5.68 6.61 -16.99
C CYS A 134 5.09 7.33 -15.76
N LYS A 135 5.57 8.52 -15.42
CA LYS A 135 5.02 9.36 -14.34
C LYS A 135 3.63 9.88 -14.66
N VAL A 136 3.39 10.36 -15.88
CA VAL A 136 2.08 10.84 -16.31
C VAL A 136 1.04 9.73 -16.19
N GLU A 137 1.37 8.53 -16.69
CA GLU A 137 0.48 7.38 -16.59
C GLU A 137 0.20 6.99 -15.12
N LEU A 138 1.23 7.00 -14.26
CA LEU A 138 1.04 6.73 -12.84
C LEU A 138 0.13 7.77 -12.19
N ALA A 139 0.34 9.06 -12.49
CA ALA A 139 -0.48 10.15 -11.96
C ALA A 139 -1.95 9.99 -12.35
N GLU A 140 -2.23 9.54 -13.58
CA GLU A 140 -3.59 9.24 -14.01
C GLU A 140 -4.21 8.06 -13.25
N ARG A 141 -3.48 6.95 -13.09
CA ARG A 141 -3.95 5.77 -12.34
C ARG A 141 -4.21 6.11 -10.87
N VAL A 142 -3.30 6.86 -10.24
CA VAL A 142 -3.45 7.38 -8.88
C VAL A 142 -4.67 8.30 -8.78
N GLY A 143 -4.84 9.24 -9.73
CA GLY A 143 -5.97 10.16 -9.74
C GLY A 143 -7.32 9.44 -9.87
N ARG A 144 -7.41 8.40 -10.72
CA ARG A 144 -8.60 7.53 -10.81
C ARG A 144 -8.87 6.82 -9.49
N PHE A 145 -7.85 6.18 -8.91
CA PHE A 145 -7.96 5.50 -7.63
C PHE A 145 -8.46 6.43 -6.50
N LEU A 146 -7.91 7.65 -6.41
CA LEU A 146 -8.30 8.62 -5.38
C LEU A 146 -9.76 9.06 -5.53
N ARG A 147 -10.22 9.36 -6.74
CA ARG A 147 -11.63 9.72 -7.00
C ARG A 147 -12.57 8.59 -6.56
N ASP A 148 -12.25 7.36 -6.96
CA ASP A 148 -13.06 6.20 -6.61
C ASP A 148 -13.05 5.92 -5.11
N HIS A 149 -11.90 6.07 -4.46
CA HIS A 149 -11.76 5.93 -3.01
C HIS A 149 -12.58 6.99 -2.27
N GLN A 150 -12.46 8.27 -2.64
CA GLN A 150 -13.16 9.37 -2.00
C GLN A 150 -14.68 9.27 -2.17
N MET A 151 -15.14 8.79 -3.33
CA MET A 151 -16.56 8.47 -3.53
C MET A 151 -17.03 7.36 -2.57
N ARG A 152 -16.28 6.25 -2.48
CA ARG A 152 -16.61 5.16 -1.54
C ARG A 152 -16.59 5.59 -0.08
N VAL A 153 -15.70 6.52 0.30
CA VAL A 153 -15.68 7.08 1.66
C VAL A 153 -16.97 7.84 1.96
N ARG A 154 -17.43 8.69 1.04
CA ARG A 154 -18.72 9.42 1.19
C ARG A 154 -19.90 8.45 1.32
N ASP A 155 -19.91 7.37 0.55
CA ASP A 155 -20.97 6.36 0.67
C ASP A 155 -20.88 5.59 2.00
N ALA A 156 -19.66 5.31 2.47
CA ALA A 156 -19.41 4.62 3.73
C ALA A 156 -19.87 5.43 4.95
N GLU A 157 -19.87 6.76 4.90
CA GLU A 157 -20.39 7.62 5.98
C GLU A 157 -21.82 7.27 6.37
N ARG A 158 -22.67 6.88 5.39
CA ARG A 158 -24.07 6.50 5.61
C ARG A 158 -24.24 5.19 6.40
N VAL A 159 -23.22 4.35 6.42
CA VAL A 159 -23.24 3.04 7.09
C VAL A 159 -22.22 2.93 8.20
N ARG A 160 -21.46 3.99 8.48
CA ARG A 160 -20.38 4.03 9.47
C ARG A 160 -20.81 3.44 10.82
N ASP A 161 -21.98 3.86 11.31
CA ASP A 161 -22.51 3.48 12.61
C ASP A 161 -22.80 1.96 12.70
N LYS A 162 -23.01 1.28 11.56
CA LYS A 162 -23.12 -0.20 11.52
C LYS A 162 -21.81 -0.92 11.78
N PHE A 163 -20.68 -0.25 11.56
CA PHE A 163 -19.33 -0.82 11.73
C PHE A 163 -18.65 -0.33 13.01
N LEU A 164 -19.12 0.77 13.59
CA LEU A 164 -18.69 1.27 14.89
C LEU A 164 -19.52 0.64 16.03
N TYR A 165 -19.40 1.18 17.24
CA TYR A 165 -19.91 0.61 18.51
C TYR A 165 -21.39 0.21 18.48
N ASP A 166 -22.18 0.96 17.75
CA ASP A 166 -23.62 0.89 17.56
C ASP A 166 -24.03 -0.20 16.55
N GLY A 167 -23.07 -0.77 15.83
CA GLY A 167 -23.26 -1.88 14.93
C GLY A 167 -23.57 -3.18 15.65
N ARG A 168 -24.50 -3.99 15.13
CA ARG A 168 -24.89 -5.29 15.71
C ARG A 168 -23.69 -6.21 15.97
N LEU A 169 -22.70 -6.23 15.07
CA LEU A 169 -21.49 -7.04 15.26
C LEU A 169 -20.59 -6.47 16.36
N ALA A 170 -20.38 -5.15 16.36
CA ALA A 170 -19.59 -4.49 17.39
C ALA A 170 -20.24 -4.69 18.76
N GLN A 171 -21.53 -4.41 18.92
CA GLN A 171 -22.26 -4.65 20.17
C GLN A 171 -22.12 -6.09 20.66
N ARG A 172 -22.23 -7.09 19.77
CA ARG A 172 -21.98 -8.51 20.11
C ARG A 172 -20.57 -8.79 20.58
N MET A 173 -19.57 -8.09 20.05
CA MET A 173 -18.16 -8.24 20.47
C MET A 173 -17.87 -7.48 21.77
N TRP A 174 -18.50 -6.32 21.99
CA TRP A 174 -18.31 -5.51 23.19
C TRP A 174 -19.05 -6.07 24.42
N SER A 175 -20.21 -6.69 24.21
CA SER A 175 -20.94 -7.42 25.26
C SER A 175 -20.45 -8.86 25.44
N TRP A 176 -19.35 -9.23 24.77
CA TRP A 176 -18.79 -10.56 24.86
C TRP A 176 -18.03 -10.73 26.17
N GLU A 177 -18.65 -11.43 27.12
CA GLU A 177 -18.01 -11.83 28.37
C GLU A 177 -17.09 -13.04 28.17
N PHE A 178 -15.91 -13.00 28.80
CA PHE A 178 -15.06 -14.18 28.94
C PHE A 178 -15.80 -15.23 29.77
N LYS A 179 -16.40 -16.22 29.09
CA LYS A 179 -16.89 -17.42 29.75
C LYS A 179 -15.68 -18.28 30.11
N TYR A 180 -15.25 -18.17 31.36
CA TYR A 180 -14.21 -19.02 31.96
C TYR A 180 -14.66 -20.48 32.03
#